data_AF-A0A101JTZ3-F1
#
_entry.id   AF-A0A101JTZ3-F1
#
_cell.length_a   1.000
_cell.length_b   1.000
_cell.length_c   1.000
_cell.angle_alpha   90.00
_cell.angle_beta   90.00
_cell.angle_gamma   90.00
#
_symmetry.space_group_name_H-M   'P 1'
#
loop_
_entity.id
_entity.type
_entity.pdbx_description
1 polymer ?
#
loop_
_entity_poly.entity_id
_entity_poly.type
_entity_poly.pdbx_seq_one_letter_code
_entity_poly.pdbx_strand_id
1 'polypeptide(L)'
;MSRSIESSSITPGTVYCVAKNYPEHAREMLLWEENPQQFVPPAEQLEPVVFIKPATAVETGGITQIPEFEGRPLSENMHYEAEVVLLIGMDCDDCPEEEAIKAVKGYGVGLDMTLRDVQLEAKKQGNPWLKSKGFKKSALISDFVLRSEAGSWQDLEIFLDCNGKRVQHGYFSDAIFSPPFLVHYLSALYGLRKGDLIFTGTPAGVGRVVAGDMLEARLCKRSSFKGESYELTTLTASVLQGISRQ
;
A
#
# COMPACT_ATOMS: atom_id res chain seq x y z
N MET A 1 -13.40 -22.22 12.14
CA MET A 1 -13.62 -21.09 11.23
C MET A 1 -12.26 -20.66 10.69
N SER A 2 -12.16 -20.28 9.41
CA SER A 2 -10.89 -19.88 8.80
C SER A 2 -10.28 -18.68 9.53
N ARG A 3 -8.97 -18.69 9.79
CA ARG A 3 -8.21 -17.58 10.39
C ARG A 3 -7.84 -16.49 9.38
N SER A 4 -8.05 -16.76 8.10
CA SER A 4 -7.74 -15.89 6.97
C SER A 4 -8.94 -15.71 6.02
N ILE A 5 -8.87 -14.66 5.23
CA ILE A 5 -9.77 -14.34 4.12
C ILE A 5 -8.94 -14.43 2.84
N GLU A 6 -9.32 -15.34 1.96
CA GLU A 6 -8.67 -15.49 0.66
C GLU A 6 -8.91 -14.24 -0.18
N SER A 7 -7.84 -13.65 -0.70
CA SER A 7 -7.85 -12.46 -1.53
C SER A 7 -8.70 -12.63 -2.79
N SER A 8 -8.71 -13.83 -3.36
CA SER A 8 -9.53 -14.24 -4.52
C SER A 8 -11.04 -14.20 -4.24
N SER A 9 -11.46 -14.26 -2.97
CA SER A 9 -12.87 -14.19 -2.56
C SER A 9 -13.37 -12.77 -2.35
N ILE A 10 -12.47 -11.78 -2.36
CA ILE A 10 -12.80 -10.37 -2.16
C ILE A 10 -13.31 -9.81 -3.49
N THR A 11 -14.42 -9.07 -3.45
CA THR A 11 -14.83 -8.18 -4.54
C THR A 11 -14.44 -6.76 -4.13
N PRO A 12 -13.31 -6.22 -4.62
CA PRO A 12 -12.83 -4.92 -4.17
C PRO A 12 -13.81 -3.82 -4.59
N GLY A 13 -14.16 -2.96 -3.64
CA GLY A 13 -14.85 -1.70 -3.91
C GLY A 13 -13.85 -0.64 -4.37
N THR A 14 -13.79 0.46 -3.64
CA THR A 14 -12.78 1.49 -3.84
C THR A 14 -11.45 1.07 -3.20
N VAL A 15 -10.34 1.33 -3.89
CA VAL A 15 -8.99 1.14 -3.34
C VAL A 15 -8.43 2.53 -3.02
N TYR A 16 -8.54 2.92 -1.75
CA TYR A 16 -7.94 4.14 -1.23
C TYR A 16 -6.47 3.89 -0.91
N CYS A 17 -5.61 4.88 -1.20
CA CYS A 17 -4.19 4.82 -0.94
C CYS A 17 -3.74 6.12 -0.28
N VAL A 18 -2.86 6.03 0.72
CA VAL A 18 -2.37 7.17 1.51
C VAL A 18 -0.88 7.39 1.23
N ALA A 19 -0.54 8.53 0.65
CA ALA A 19 0.86 8.87 0.39
C ALA A 19 1.53 9.45 1.64
N LYS A 20 2.85 9.21 1.76
CA LYS A 20 3.74 9.83 2.77
C LYS A 20 3.30 9.56 4.22
N ASN A 21 2.75 8.39 4.52
CA ASN A 21 2.31 8.04 5.87
C ASN A 21 3.42 7.54 6.82
N TYR A 22 4.69 7.58 6.40
CA TYR A 22 5.85 7.22 7.22
C TYR A 22 6.87 8.36 7.20
N PRO A 23 7.40 8.83 8.35
CA PRO A 23 8.26 10.00 8.40
C PRO A 23 9.53 9.88 7.55
N GLU A 24 10.22 8.73 7.60
CA GLU A 24 11.44 8.54 6.83
C GLU A 24 11.18 8.43 5.33
N HIS A 25 10.07 7.81 4.93
CA HIS A 25 9.67 7.78 3.52
C HIS A 25 9.30 9.18 3.01
N ALA A 26 8.59 9.97 3.82
CA ALA A 26 8.28 11.36 3.46
C ALA A 26 9.56 12.19 3.22
N ARG A 27 10.59 12.00 4.04
CA ARG A 27 11.91 12.63 3.85
C ARG A 27 12.63 12.12 2.60
N GLU A 28 12.65 10.81 2.36
CA GLU A 28 13.23 10.20 1.16
C GLU A 28 12.64 10.80 -0.12
N MET A 29 11.30 10.95 -0.18
CA MET A 29 10.64 11.54 -1.34
C MET A 29 10.97 13.02 -1.55
N LEU A 30 11.14 13.80 -0.48
CA LEU A 30 11.52 15.22 -0.59
C LEU A 30 12.92 15.39 -1.20
N LEU A 31 13.84 14.47 -0.92
CA LEU A 31 15.17 14.46 -1.54
C LEU A 31 15.09 14.20 -3.05
N TRP A 32 14.21 13.30 -3.49
CA TRP A 32 14.03 12.97 -4.91
C TRP A 32 13.27 14.02 -5.69
N GLU A 33 12.45 14.82 -5.01
CA GLU A 33 11.71 15.93 -5.60
C GLU A 33 12.58 17.18 -5.81
N GLU A 34 13.89 17.11 -5.50
CA GLU A 34 14.87 18.23 -5.54
C GLU A 34 14.37 19.49 -4.80
N ASN A 35 13.49 19.30 -3.82
CA ASN A 35 12.85 20.40 -3.09
C ASN A 35 13.14 20.30 -1.57
N PRO A 36 14.41 20.46 -1.15
CA PRO A 36 14.83 20.31 0.24
C PRO A 36 14.29 21.40 1.18
N GLN A 37 13.62 22.42 0.64
CA GLN A 37 13.04 23.54 1.37
C GLN A 37 11.55 23.37 1.66
N GLN A 38 10.92 22.28 1.20
CA GLN A 38 9.52 22.03 1.51
C GLN A 38 9.40 21.66 2.99
N PHE A 39 8.94 22.62 3.79
CA PHE A 39 8.58 22.44 5.19
C PHE A 39 7.65 21.23 5.32
N VAL A 40 8.01 20.27 6.16
CA VAL A 40 7.08 19.22 6.60
C VAL A 40 6.42 19.77 7.86
N PRO A 41 5.12 20.11 7.83
CA PRO A 41 4.41 20.53 9.02
C PRO A 41 4.53 19.48 10.13
N PRO A 42 4.40 19.90 11.41
CA PRO A 42 4.19 18.95 12.50
C PRO A 42 3.07 17.98 12.13
N ALA A 43 3.14 16.72 12.58
CA ALA A 43 2.18 15.68 12.23
C ALA A 43 0.71 16.11 12.45
N GLU A 44 0.48 16.93 13.48
CA GLU A 44 -0.81 17.51 13.86
C GLU A 44 -1.41 18.50 12.83
N GLN A 45 -0.61 18.93 11.84
CA GLN A 45 -1.00 19.85 10.77
C GLN A 45 -0.95 19.18 9.38
N LEU A 46 -0.66 17.89 9.32
CA LEU A 46 -0.67 17.13 8.08
C LEU A 46 -2.08 16.60 7.82
N GLU A 47 -2.58 16.78 6.60
CA GLU A 47 -3.74 16.04 6.09
C GLU A 47 -3.27 14.84 5.26
N PRO A 48 -3.96 13.68 5.33
CA PRO A 48 -3.66 12.55 4.46
C PRO A 48 -3.77 12.92 2.99
N VAL A 49 -2.69 12.71 2.23
CA VAL A 49 -2.73 12.79 0.76
C VAL A 49 -3.33 11.49 0.24
N VAL A 50 -4.61 11.54 -0.12
CA VAL A 50 -5.37 10.38 -0.59
C VAL A 50 -5.42 10.37 -2.11
N PHE A 51 -5.20 9.20 -2.70
CA PHE A 51 -5.51 8.91 -4.09
C PHE A 51 -6.20 7.55 -4.19
N ILE A 52 -6.75 7.26 -5.37
CA ILE A 52 -7.44 5.99 -5.63
C ILE A 52 -6.72 5.17 -6.69
N LYS A 53 -6.81 3.85 -6.54
CA LYS A 53 -6.60 2.90 -7.63
C LYS A 53 -7.96 2.32 -8.04
N PRO A 54 -8.22 2.09 -9.34
CA PRO A 54 -9.45 1.43 -9.74
C PRO A 54 -9.45 -0.02 -9.24
N ALA A 55 -10.62 -0.60 -8.95
CA ALA A 55 -10.74 -2.00 -8.53
C ALA A 55 -10.06 -2.97 -9.52
N THR A 56 -10.05 -2.64 -10.81
CA THR A 56 -9.38 -3.41 -11.88
C THR A 56 -7.84 -3.40 -11.79
N ALA A 57 -7.25 -2.55 -10.95
CA ALA A 57 -5.81 -2.55 -10.68
C ALA A 57 -5.43 -3.62 -9.64
N VAL A 58 -6.39 -4.14 -8.87
CA VAL A 58 -6.17 -5.17 -7.87
C VAL A 58 -5.74 -6.47 -8.54
N GLU A 59 -4.67 -7.07 -8.03
CA GLU A 59 -4.11 -8.32 -8.52
C GLU A 59 -3.76 -9.24 -7.36
N THR A 60 -4.24 -10.49 -7.43
CA THR A 60 -4.08 -11.50 -6.37
C THR A 60 -3.20 -12.67 -6.83
N GLY A 61 -2.86 -12.75 -8.11
CA GLY A 61 -2.05 -13.80 -8.71
C GLY A 61 -0.55 -13.55 -8.69
N GLY A 62 -0.09 -12.49 -8.01
CA GLY A 62 1.35 -12.25 -7.79
C GLY A 62 2.13 -11.89 -9.05
N ILE A 63 1.53 -11.14 -9.98
CA ILE A 63 2.19 -10.75 -11.23
C ILE A 63 1.97 -9.26 -11.49
N THR A 64 3.04 -8.51 -11.76
CA THR A 64 2.95 -7.12 -12.21
C THR A 64 3.87 -6.86 -13.39
N GLN A 65 3.63 -5.78 -14.13
CA GLN A 65 4.43 -5.38 -15.28
C GLN A 65 4.22 -3.90 -15.59
N ILE A 66 5.19 -3.30 -16.28
CA ILE A 66 5.02 -1.98 -16.87
C ILE A 66 4.00 -2.08 -18.02
N PRO A 67 2.92 -1.28 -18.02
CA PRO A 67 1.96 -1.25 -19.12
C PRO A 67 2.61 -0.75 -20.42
N GLU A 68 2.12 -1.24 -21.55
CA GLU A 68 2.47 -0.73 -22.87
C GLU A 68 1.25 -0.10 -23.55
N PHE A 69 1.47 0.97 -24.30
CA PHE A 69 0.49 1.59 -25.17
C PHE A 69 1.13 1.80 -26.55
N GLU A 70 0.49 1.28 -27.60
CA GLU A 70 1.02 1.34 -28.98
C GLU A 70 2.47 0.81 -29.12
N GLY A 71 2.78 -0.27 -28.40
CA GLY A 71 4.11 -0.91 -28.43
C GLY A 71 5.19 -0.11 -27.69
N ARG A 72 4.82 0.88 -26.89
CA ARG A 72 5.75 1.68 -26.09
C ARG A 72 5.47 1.48 -24.60
N PRO A 73 6.49 1.22 -23.77
CA PRO A 73 6.31 1.15 -22.34
C PRO A 73 5.88 2.52 -21.79
N LEU A 74 4.97 2.51 -20.84
CA LEU A 74 4.44 3.73 -20.23
C LEU A 74 5.46 4.44 -19.33
N SER A 75 6.49 3.71 -18.90
CA SER A 75 7.47 4.11 -17.90
C SER A 75 8.74 3.29 -18.08
N GLU A 76 9.87 3.84 -17.67
CA GLU A 76 11.14 3.12 -17.57
C GLU A 76 11.54 2.87 -16.11
N ASN A 77 10.79 3.44 -15.16
CA ASN A 77 11.11 3.45 -13.75
C ASN A 77 9.91 3.07 -12.87
N MET A 78 9.61 1.77 -12.79
CA MET A 78 8.59 1.24 -11.88
C MET A 78 9.20 0.91 -10.52
N HIS A 79 8.55 1.36 -9.45
CA HIS A 79 8.98 1.14 -8.07
C HIS A 79 8.03 0.20 -7.33
N TYR A 80 8.58 -0.56 -6.38
CA TYR A 80 7.82 -1.24 -5.33
C TYR A 80 7.55 -0.30 -4.14
N GLU A 81 6.42 -0.50 -3.49
CA GLU A 81 6.03 0.16 -2.24
C GLU A 81 5.21 -0.86 -1.42
N ALA A 82 5.84 -1.52 -0.45
CA ALA A 82 5.12 -2.46 0.42
C ALA A 82 4.30 -1.70 1.47
N GLU A 83 3.03 -2.08 1.64
CA GLU A 83 2.10 -1.41 2.56
C GLU A 83 1.25 -2.40 3.36
N VAL A 84 0.83 -1.99 4.56
CA VAL A 84 -0.25 -2.69 5.26
C VAL A 84 -1.57 -2.30 4.60
N VAL A 85 -2.39 -3.30 4.25
CA VAL A 85 -3.69 -3.08 3.61
C VAL A 85 -4.81 -3.41 4.58
N LEU A 86 -5.76 -2.49 4.74
CA LEU A 86 -6.97 -2.71 5.52
C LEU A 86 -8.09 -3.20 4.60
N LEU A 87 -8.78 -4.28 4.97
CA LEU A 87 -10.03 -4.69 4.34
C LEU A 87 -11.23 -4.19 5.14
N ILE A 88 -12.07 -3.36 4.53
CA ILE A 88 -13.30 -2.88 5.17
C ILE A 88 -14.37 -3.98 5.15
N GLY A 89 -14.91 -4.28 6.34
CA GLY A 89 -15.85 -5.38 6.57
C GLY A 89 -17.31 -4.98 6.66
N MET A 90 -17.58 -3.70 6.89
CA MET A 90 -18.92 -3.13 7.03
C MET A 90 -18.94 -1.71 6.48
N ASP A 91 -20.11 -1.29 6.02
CA ASP A 91 -20.32 0.09 5.59
C ASP A 91 -20.14 1.05 6.77
N CYS A 92 -19.56 2.20 6.49
CA CYS A 92 -19.07 3.12 7.49
C CYS A 92 -19.11 4.54 6.89
N ASP A 93 -20.03 5.38 7.37
CA ASP A 93 -20.16 6.79 7.03
C ASP A 93 -20.04 7.60 8.32
N ASP A 94 -19.23 8.65 8.31
CA ASP A 94 -19.03 9.55 9.46
C ASP A 94 -18.71 8.83 10.79
N CYS A 95 -17.90 7.76 10.75
CA CYS A 95 -17.63 6.95 11.93
C CYS A 95 -16.62 7.63 12.87
N PRO A 96 -16.90 7.74 14.19
CA PRO A 96 -15.95 8.29 15.16
C PRO A 96 -14.64 7.48 15.20
N GLU A 97 -13.50 8.14 15.36
CA GLU A 97 -12.17 7.50 15.36
C GLU A 97 -12.03 6.35 16.36
N GLU A 98 -12.58 6.51 17.57
CA GLU A 98 -12.55 5.48 18.62
C GLU A 98 -13.27 4.18 18.21
N GLU A 99 -14.22 4.28 17.28
CA GLU A 99 -15.01 3.15 16.77
C GLU A 99 -14.53 2.67 15.41
N ALA A 100 -13.82 3.51 14.65
CA ALA A 100 -13.47 3.32 13.26
C ALA A 100 -12.74 1.98 13.01
N ILE A 101 -11.88 1.56 13.95
CA ILE A 101 -11.16 0.29 13.83
C ILE A 101 -12.08 -0.94 13.78
N LYS A 102 -13.32 -0.84 14.29
CA LYS A 102 -14.32 -1.92 14.24
C LYS A 102 -14.76 -2.21 12.80
N ALA A 103 -14.69 -1.23 11.90
CA ALA A 103 -15.05 -1.41 10.49
C ALA A 103 -14.03 -2.26 9.73
N VAL A 104 -12.79 -2.39 10.22
CA VAL A 104 -11.75 -3.22 9.62
C VAL A 104 -12.02 -4.70 9.89
N LYS A 105 -12.18 -5.48 8.81
CA LYS A 105 -12.36 -6.93 8.85
C LYS A 105 -11.05 -7.67 9.09
N GLY A 106 -9.97 -7.19 8.47
CA GLY A 106 -8.67 -7.83 8.49
C GLY A 106 -7.57 -7.00 7.90
N TYR A 107 -6.34 -7.49 8.06
CA TYR A 107 -5.12 -6.87 7.58
C TYR A 107 -4.44 -7.77 6.55
N GLY A 108 -3.91 -7.17 5.51
CA GLY A 108 -3.07 -7.84 4.51
C GLY A 108 -1.76 -7.08 4.32
N VAL A 109 -0.88 -7.64 3.49
CA VAL A 109 0.24 -6.91 2.91
C VAL A 109 -0.03 -6.69 1.42
N GLY A 110 0.31 -5.52 0.91
CA GLY A 110 0.15 -5.18 -0.49
C GLY A 110 1.37 -4.49 -1.08
N LEU A 111 1.39 -4.42 -2.41
CA LEU A 111 2.35 -3.62 -3.17
C LEU A 111 1.61 -2.53 -3.94
N ASP A 112 1.90 -1.27 -3.59
CA ASP A 112 1.52 -0.09 -4.36
C ASP A 112 2.57 0.16 -5.47
N MET A 113 2.45 -0.59 -6.57
CA MET A 113 3.35 -0.42 -7.69
C MET A 113 3.17 0.97 -8.32
N THR A 114 4.30 1.64 -8.55
CA THR A 114 4.30 3.06 -8.94
C THR A 114 5.22 3.29 -10.13
N LEU A 115 4.70 3.89 -11.20
CA LEU A 115 5.53 4.39 -12.30
C LEU A 115 6.12 5.74 -11.88
N ARG A 116 7.33 5.71 -11.32
CA ARG A 116 7.90 6.81 -10.54
C ARG A 116 8.25 8.01 -11.40
N ASP A 117 8.83 7.78 -12.57
CA ASP A 117 9.07 8.80 -13.60
C ASP A 117 7.76 9.51 -14.02
N VAL A 118 6.70 8.73 -14.29
CA VAL A 118 5.38 9.26 -14.66
C VAL A 118 4.76 10.06 -13.51
N GLN A 119 4.93 9.62 -12.27
CA GLN A 119 4.41 10.32 -11.08
C GLN A 119 5.12 11.66 -10.89
N LEU A 120 6.46 11.69 -10.98
CA LEU A 120 7.24 12.91 -10.82
C LEU A 120 6.86 13.94 -11.89
N GLU A 121 6.66 13.51 -13.13
CA GLU A 121 6.22 14.40 -14.21
C GLU A 121 4.79 14.90 -13.96
N ALA A 122 3.87 14.04 -13.54
CA ALA A 122 2.51 14.44 -13.18
C ALA A 122 2.51 15.50 -12.07
N LYS A 123 3.35 15.34 -11.03
CA LYS A 123 3.50 16.31 -9.95
C LYS A 123 4.03 17.66 -10.45
N LYS A 124 5.05 17.67 -11.31
CA LYS A 124 5.60 18.90 -11.90
C LYS A 124 4.55 19.68 -12.70
N GLN A 125 3.66 18.97 -13.37
CA GLN A 125 2.60 19.55 -14.20
C GLN A 125 1.29 19.83 -13.44
N GLY A 126 1.17 19.42 -12.17
CA GLY A 126 -0.09 19.51 -11.42
C GLY A 126 -1.18 18.54 -11.92
N ASN A 127 -0.80 17.47 -12.62
CA ASN A 127 -1.71 16.49 -13.20
C ASN A 127 -2.11 15.38 -12.20
N PRO A 128 -3.28 14.73 -12.40
CA PRO A 128 -3.71 13.58 -11.61
C PRO A 128 -2.74 12.38 -11.69
N TRP A 129 -2.67 11.60 -10.62
CA TRP A 129 -1.72 10.47 -10.49
C TRP A 129 -2.24 9.13 -11.02
N LEU A 130 -3.44 9.09 -11.61
CA LEU A 130 -4.05 7.83 -12.07
C LEU A 130 -3.12 7.06 -13.04
N LYS A 131 -2.43 7.77 -13.94
CA LYS A 131 -1.50 7.15 -14.90
C LYS A 131 -0.31 6.47 -14.22
N SER A 132 0.19 7.02 -13.11
CA SER A 132 1.35 6.50 -12.40
C SER A 132 1.02 5.51 -11.28
N LYS A 133 -0.18 5.62 -10.68
CA LYS A 133 -0.60 4.84 -9.52
C LYS A 133 -1.70 3.83 -9.81
N GLY A 134 -2.58 4.05 -10.79
CA GLY A 134 -3.77 3.22 -11.03
C GLY A 134 -3.72 2.33 -12.27
N PHE A 135 -2.53 2.01 -12.76
CA PHE A 135 -2.38 1.15 -13.94
C PHE A 135 -2.75 -0.31 -13.64
N LYS A 136 -2.94 -1.11 -14.69
CA LYS A 136 -3.31 -2.54 -14.57
C LYS A 136 -2.29 -3.30 -13.72
N LYS A 137 -2.76 -4.09 -12.74
CA LYS A 137 -1.93 -4.87 -11.81
C LYS A 137 -0.97 -4.02 -10.96
N SER A 138 -1.40 -2.82 -10.57
CA SER A 138 -0.60 -1.92 -9.73
C SER A 138 -0.92 -2.01 -8.23
N ALA A 139 -1.97 -2.73 -7.84
CA ALA A 139 -2.34 -2.96 -6.44
C ALA A 139 -2.31 -4.46 -6.15
N LEU A 140 -1.16 -4.99 -5.77
CA LEU A 140 -1.07 -6.41 -5.42
C LEU A 140 -1.45 -6.57 -3.95
N ILE A 141 -2.19 -7.63 -3.63
CA ILE A 141 -2.65 -7.90 -2.25
C ILE A 141 -2.42 -9.37 -1.89
N SER A 142 -2.01 -9.61 -0.65
CA SER A 142 -2.01 -10.94 -0.03
C SER A 142 -3.44 -11.37 0.36
N ASP A 143 -3.56 -12.60 0.84
CA ASP A 143 -4.67 -12.97 1.72
C ASP A 143 -4.66 -12.14 3.00
N PHE A 144 -5.82 -11.97 3.63
CA PHE A 144 -5.98 -11.13 4.80
C PHE A 144 -6.11 -11.99 6.06
N VAL A 145 -5.38 -11.62 7.12
CA VAL A 145 -5.61 -12.16 8.47
C VAL A 145 -6.78 -11.41 9.11
N LEU A 146 -7.67 -12.14 9.79
CA LEU A 146 -8.77 -11.50 10.52
C LEU A 146 -8.23 -10.56 11.61
N ARG A 147 -8.86 -9.38 11.78
CA ARG A 147 -8.44 -8.40 12.79
C ARG A 147 -8.40 -9.01 14.20
N SER A 148 -9.35 -9.88 14.52
CA SER A 148 -9.41 -10.59 15.81
C SER A 148 -8.23 -11.53 16.05
N GLU A 149 -7.61 -12.04 14.99
CA GLU A 149 -6.47 -12.97 15.06
C GLU A 149 -5.13 -12.24 15.00
N ALA A 150 -5.07 -11.11 14.29
CA ALA A 150 -3.85 -10.28 14.18
C ALA A 150 -3.44 -9.67 15.54
N GLY A 151 -4.41 -9.37 16.41
CA GLY A 151 -4.17 -8.69 17.69
C GLY A 151 -4.03 -7.17 17.51
N SER A 152 -3.18 -6.55 18.32
CA SER A 152 -2.95 -5.10 18.30
C SER A 152 -2.30 -4.68 16.98
N TRP A 153 -2.82 -3.65 16.31
CA TRP A 153 -2.22 -3.15 15.07
C TRP A 153 -0.85 -2.51 15.32
N GLN A 154 -0.61 -2.02 16.54
CA GLN A 154 0.65 -1.44 17.00
C GLN A 154 1.79 -2.47 17.05
N ASP A 155 1.46 -3.77 17.07
CA ASP A 155 2.44 -4.85 17.05
C ASP A 155 2.72 -5.38 15.64
N LEU A 156 2.09 -4.79 14.62
CA LEU A 156 2.30 -5.19 13.24
C LEU A 156 3.56 -4.54 12.67
N GLU A 157 4.26 -5.30 11.85
CA GLU A 157 5.39 -4.82 11.07
C GLU A 157 5.38 -5.42 9.67
N ILE A 158 5.95 -4.68 8.74
CA ILE A 158 5.98 -5.02 7.33
C ILE A 158 7.41 -5.20 6.85
N PHE A 159 7.61 -6.19 6.00
CA PHE A 159 8.87 -6.46 5.33
C PHE A 159 8.68 -6.55 3.82
N LEU A 160 9.71 -6.14 3.08
CA LEU A 160 9.82 -6.43 1.65
C LEU A 160 11.23 -6.89 1.32
N ASP A 161 11.31 -8.03 0.66
CA ASP A 161 12.54 -8.53 0.04
C ASP A 161 12.41 -8.45 -1.48
N CYS A 162 13.47 -7.99 -2.14
CA CYS A 162 13.62 -8.06 -3.60
C CYS A 162 14.77 -9.02 -3.91
N ASN A 163 14.48 -10.09 -4.63
CA ASN A 163 15.43 -11.17 -4.95
C ASN A 163 16.14 -11.71 -3.70
N GLY A 164 15.39 -11.90 -2.61
CA GLY A 164 15.89 -12.41 -1.33
C GLY A 164 16.68 -11.38 -0.49
N LYS A 165 16.83 -10.15 -0.95
CA LYS A 165 17.47 -9.06 -0.20
C LYS A 165 16.42 -8.14 0.41
N ARG A 166 16.47 -7.94 1.73
CA ARG A 166 15.66 -6.96 2.44
C ARG A 166 15.86 -5.55 1.87
N VAL A 167 14.76 -4.95 1.43
CA VAL A 167 14.74 -3.57 0.89
C VAL A 167 13.85 -2.64 1.70
N GLN A 168 12.76 -3.13 2.30
CA GLN A 168 11.93 -2.33 3.21
C GLN A 168 11.64 -3.08 4.50
N HIS A 169 11.65 -2.35 5.62
CA HIS A 169 11.16 -2.78 6.92
C HIS A 169 10.53 -1.58 7.62
N GLY A 170 9.34 -1.74 8.18
CA GLY A 170 8.70 -0.70 8.98
C GLY A 170 7.77 -1.27 10.03
N TYR A 171 7.60 -0.53 11.13
CA TYR A 171 6.58 -0.83 12.13
C TYR A 171 5.31 -0.07 11.80
N PHE A 172 4.15 -0.71 11.90
CA PHE A 172 2.89 -0.03 11.62
C PHE A 172 2.57 1.06 12.66
N SER A 173 3.15 0.95 13.86
CA SER A 173 3.14 1.99 14.89
C SER A 173 3.85 3.29 14.49
N ASP A 174 4.72 3.27 13.48
CA ASP A 174 5.48 4.44 13.03
C ASP A 174 4.71 5.25 11.98
N ALA A 175 3.52 4.78 11.57
CA ALA A 175 2.66 5.50 10.66
C ALA A 175 2.20 6.83 11.29
N ILE A 176 2.25 7.91 10.50
CA ILE A 176 1.84 9.26 10.92
C ILE A 176 0.35 9.28 11.23
N PHE A 177 -0.45 8.68 10.35
CA PHE A 177 -1.87 8.52 10.44
C PHE A 177 -2.19 7.07 10.80
N SER A 178 -2.78 6.90 11.98
CA SER A 178 -3.15 5.59 12.52
C SER A 178 -4.26 4.93 11.69
N PRO A 179 -4.40 3.60 11.72
CA PRO A 179 -5.51 2.91 11.03
C PRO A 179 -6.91 3.39 11.49
N PRO A 180 -7.19 3.56 12.80
CA PRO A 180 -8.44 4.18 13.25
C PRO A 180 -8.67 5.56 12.63
N PHE A 181 -7.66 6.43 12.64
CA PHE A 181 -7.75 7.77 12.06
C PHE A 181 -8.03 7.73 10.54
N LEU A 182 -7.32 6.88 9.79
CA LEU A 182 -7.54 6.75 8.34
C LEU A 182 -8.96 6.29 8.02
N VAL A 183 -9.50 5.33 8.77
CA VAL A 183 -10.88 4.87 8.59
C VAL A 183 -11.88 5.97 8.93
N HIS A 184 -11.67 6.70 10.04
CA HIS A 184 -12.49 7.85 10.40
C HIS A 184 -12.50 8.90 9.29
N TYR A 185 -11.30 9.36 8.89
CA TYR A 185 -11.11 10.39 7.87
C TYR A 185 -11.75 10.02 6.53
N LEU A 186 -11.49 8.80 6.03
CA LEU A 186 -12.05 8.35 4.76
C LEU A 186 -13.58 8.14 4.85
N SER A 187 -14.09 7.64 5.98
CA SER A 187 -15.54 7.46 6.18
C SER A 187 -16.29 8.78 6.19
N ALA A 188 -15.69 9.84 6.74
CA ALA A 188 -16.31 11.15 6.82
C ALA A 188 -16.31 11.89 5.47
N LEU A 189 -15.25 11.71 4.67
CA LEU A 189 -15.11 12.44 3.40
C LEU A 189 -15.71 11.72 2.19
N TYR A 190 -15.63 10.39 2.15
CA TYR A 190 -15.96 9.61 0.96
C TYR A 190 -17.02 8.54 1.21
N GLY A 191 -17.25 8.19 2.48
CA GLY A 191 -17.94 6.97 2.85
C GLY A 191 -17.09 5.73 2.53
N LEU A 192 -17.10 4.77 3.44
CA LEU A 192 -16.49 3.47 3.24
C LEU A 192 -17.57 2.41 3.08
N ARG A 193 -17.35 1.48 2.16
CA ARG A 193 -18.22 0.34 1.90
C ARG A 193 -17.50 -0.95 2.19
N LYS A 194 -18.26 -1.97 2.57
CA LYS A 194 -17.75 -3.33 2.70
C LYS A 194 -17.07 -3.76 1.40
N GLY A 195 -15.82 -4.22 1.50
CA GLY A 195 -14.99 -4.61 0.35
C GLY A 195 -14.03 -3.52 -0.12
N ASP A 196 -14.13 -2.29 0.40
CA ASP A 196 -13.11 -1.27 0.16
C ASP A 196 -11.77 -1.70 0.76
N LEU A 197 -10.70 -1.26 0.12
CA LEU A 197 -9.32 -1.51 0.53
C LEU A 197 -8.65 -0.18 0.86
N ILE A 198 -7.85 -0.15 1.94
CA ILE A 198 -7.04 1.01 2.31
C ILE A 198 -5.58 0.60 2.34
N PHE A 199 -4.82 1.07 1.35
CA PHE A 199 -3.36 1.08 1.31
C PHE A 199 -2.87 2.24 2.17
N THR A 200 -2.15 1.91 3.24
CA THR A 200 -1.92 2.84 4.37
C THR A 200 -0.62 3.63 4.26
N GLY A 201 0.10 3.53 3.15
CA GLY A 201 1.40 4.13 2.94
C GLY A 201 2.55 3.16 3.19
N THR A 202 3.70 3.48 2.59
CA THR A 202 4.89 2.63 2.59
C THR A 202 6.01 3.20 3.49
N PRO A 203 6.79 2.36 4.19
CA PRO A 203 8.01 2.80 4.88
C PRO A 203 9.12 3.14 3.88
N ALA A 204 10.24 3.69 4.37
CA ALA A 204 11.37 4.08 3.53
C ALA A 204 12.01 2.87 2.81
N GLY A 205 12.80 3.16 1.78
CA GLY A 205 13.52 2.15 1.01
C GLY A 205 12.79 1.71 -0.26
N VAL A 206 11.90 2.55 -0.79
CA VAL A 206 11.25 2.28 -2.08
C VAL A 206 12.31 2.24 -3.18
N GLY A 207 12.12 1.40 -4.19
CA GLY A 207 13.15 1.19 -5.19
C GLY A 207 12.64 0.64 -6.50
N ARG A 208 13.45 0.81 -7.54
CA ARG A 208 13.13 0.35 -8.89
C ARG A 208 13.11 -1.17 -8.96
N VAL A 209 12.19 -1.70 -9.75
CA VAL A 209 12.18 -3.09 -10.23
C VAL A 209 12.39 -3.16 -11.74
N VAL A 210 12.91 -4.30 -12.18
CA VAL A 210 13.04 -4.67 -13.59
C VAL A 210 12.40 -6.02 -13.87
N ALA A 211 12.18 -6.33 -15.15
CA ALA A 211 11.66 -7.63 -15.55
C ALA A 211 12.55 -8.77 -15.03
N GLY A 212 11.93 -9.78 -14.43
CA GLY A 212 12.61 -10.91 -13.77
C GLY A 212 12.77 -10.76 -12.26
N ASP A 213 12.57 -9.57 -11.69
CA ASP A 213 12.63 -9.39 -10.24
C ASP A 213 11.49 -10.12 -9.54
N MET A 214 11.83 -10.69 -8.37
CA MET A 214 10.92 -11.35 -7.45
C MET A 214 10.79 -10.53 -6.18
N LEU A 215 9.56 -10.17 -5.83
CA LEU A 215 9.23 -9.44 -4.61
C LEU A 215 8.54 -10.38 -3.63
N GLU A 216 8.94 -10.31 -2.35
CA GLU A 216 8.28 -11.02 -1.25
C GLU A 216 7.97 -10.03 -0.13
N ALA A 217 6.70 -9.68 -0.02
CA ALA A 217 6.19 -8.79 1.02
C ALA A 217 5.54 -9.62 2.14
N ARG A 218 5.79 -9.27 3.40
CA ARG A 218 5.29 -10.01 4.56
C ARG A 218 4.70 -9.07 5.59
N LEU A 219 3.55 -9.45 6.13
CA LEU A 219 2.99 -8.84 7.34
C LEU A 219 3.26 -9.77 8.52
N CYS A 220 3.93 -9.24 9.54
CA CYS A 220 4.27 -9.99 10.74
C CYS A 220 3.68 -9.32 11.99
N LYS A 221 3.53 -10.12 13.04
CA LYS A 221 3.20 -9.67 14.40
C LYS A 221 4.41 -9.84 15.30
N ARG A 222 4.79 -8.78 16.00
CA ARG A 222 5.85 -8.80 16.99
C ARG A 222 5.40 -9.46 18.29
N SER A 223 6.21 -10.39 18.81
CA SER A 223 5.98 -11.02 20.10
C SER A 223 6.50 -10.15 21.24
N SER A 224 5.63 -9.87 22.22
CA SER A 224 6.04 -9.21 23.47
C SER A 224 6.93 -10.10 24.34
N PHE A 225 6.92 -11.42 24.14
CA PHE A 225 7.58 -12.37 25.04
C PHE A 225 9.00 -12.81 24.62
N LYS A 226 9.41 -12.59 23.37
CA LYS A 226 10.72 -13.05 22.87
C LYS A 226 11.42 -12.15 21.85
N GLY A 227 10.81 -11.04 21.44
CA GLY A 227 11.34 -10.22 20.33
C GLY A 227 11.34 -10.94 18.98
N GLU A 228 10.69 -12.10 18.89
CA GLU A 228 10.48 -12.84 17.64
C GLU A 228 9.22 -12.32 16.95
N SER A 229 9.23 -12.28 15.62
CA SER A 229 8.10 -11.89 14.80
C SER A 229 7.48 -13.12 14.17
N TYR A 230 6.15 -13.20 14.17
CA TYR A 230 5.42 -14.29 13.54
C TYR A 230 4.76 -13.79 12.26
N GLU A 231 4.97 -14.48 11.16
CA GLU A 231 4.32 -14.17 9.89
C GLU A 231 2.81 -14.40 10.00
N LEU A 232 2.02 -13.40 9.60
CA LEU A 232 0.56 -13.48 9.54
C LEU A 232 0.08 -13.79 8.12
N THR A 233 0.73 -13.18 7.12
CA THR A 233 0.43 -13.38 5.70
C THR A 233 1.61 -12.90 4.85
N THR A 234 1.68 -13.41 3.62
CA THR A 234 2.75 -13.13 2.66
C THR A 234 2.16 -12.89 1.26
N LEU A 235 2.87 -12.07 0.48
CA LEU A 235 2.59 -11.79 -0.92
C LEU A 235 3.90 -11.98 -1.70
N THR A 236 3.90 -12.92 -2.63
CA THR A 236 4.97 -13.05 -3.62
C THR A 236 4.52 -12.47 -4.94
N ALA A 237 5.38 -11.68 -5.58
CA ALA A 237 5.11 -11.11 -6.88
C ALA A 237 6.29 -11.23 -7.85
N SER A 238 6.02 -11.58 -9.09
CA SER A 238 6.98 -11.56 -10.20
C SER A 238 6.75 -10.34 -11.08
N VAL A 239 7.84 -9.65 -11.44
CA VAL A 239 7.82 -8.54 -12.39
C VAL A 239 8.05 -9.11 -13.79
N LEU A 240 7.01 -9.11 -14.63
CA LEU A 240 7.11 -9.60 -15.99
C LEU A 240 7.62 -8.53 -16.94
N GLN A 241 8.25 -8.98 -18.02
CA GLN A 241 8.52 -8.15 -19.18
C GLN A 241 7.18 -7.74 -19.80
N GLY A 242 7.09 -6.48 -20.24
CA GLY A 242 5.96 -6.04 -21.07
C GLY A 242 5.82 -6.97 -22.27
N ILE A 243 4.59 -7.40 -22.57
CA ILE A 243 4.35 -8.33 -23.67
C ILE A 243 4.58 -7.55 -24.97
N SER A 244 5.79 -7.65 -25.53
CA SER A 244 6.06 -7.36 -26.93
C SER A 244 5.19 -8.30 -27.76
N ARG A 245 3.99 -7.86 -28.16
CA ARG A 245 3.24 -8.58 -29.18
C ARG A 245 4.02 -8.43 -30.49
N GLN A 246 4.39 -9.58 -31.08
CA GLN A 246 4.80 -9.67 -32.48
C GLN A 246 3.72 -9.12 -33.39
#